data_AF-A0A7Y2D2L8-F1
#
_entry.id   AF-A0A7Y2D2L8-F1
#
_cell.length_a   1.000
_cell.length_b   1.000
_cell.length_c   1.000
_cell.angle_alpha   90.00
_cell.angle_beta   90.00
_cell.angle_gamma   90.00
#
_symmetry.space_group_name_H-M   'P 1'
#
loop_
_entity.id
_entity.type
_entity.pdbx_description
1 polymer ?
#
loop_
_entity_poly.entity_id
_entity_poly.type
_entity_poly.pdbx_seq_one_letter_code
_entity_poly.pdbx_strand_id
1 'polypeptide(L)'
;TASELAGLIDPKKAMASPAALSEQVHKDTIYITVVDRDGMKVSLIYSIFHGFGSGIASDKFGILLQNRGAGFTLEEGHPNELKGGKRPMHTIIPGMVRQQGRIVIPFGVMGGAYQSTGHARFASNLVDFGMDPQAAIDAPRAFTDQGTLNVERGYSDAVRATLTDMGHQVAIPDVAIGGAQAIKVHESGLLEGASDPRKDGCALGY
;
A
#
# COMPACT_ATOMS: atom_id res chain seq x y z
N THR A 1 1.34 22.90 -3.23
CA THR A 1 0.11 22.42 -2.55
C THR A 1 -0.44 21.20 -3.31
N ALA A 2 -1.39 20.45 -2.76
CA ALA A 2 -1.94 19.27 -3.45
C ALA A 2 -2.61 19.64 -4.80
N SER A 3 -3.31 20.77 -4.88
CA SER A 3 -3.91 21.26 -6.13
C SER A 3 -2.87 21.61 -7.19
N GLU A 4 -1.74 22.22 -6.81
CA GLU A 4 -0.66 22.51 -7.75
C GLU A 4 -0.06 21.23 -8.34
N LEU A 5 0.18 20.21 -7.51
CA LEU A 5 0.69 18.91 -7.97
C LEU A 5 -0.33 18.18 -8.87
N ALA A 6 -1.62 18.23 -8.51
CA ALA A 6 -2.68 17.66 -9.34
C ALA A 6 -2.78 18.37 -10.71
N GLY A 7 -2.55 19.68 -10.75
CA GLY A 7 -2.52 20.46 -11.99
C GLY A 7 -1.38 20.11 -12.96
N LEU A 8 -0.37 19.35 -12.50
CA LEU A 8 0.71 18.85 -13.36
C LEU A 8 0.30 17.61 -14.18
N ILE A 9 -0.83 16.99 -13.85
CA ILE A 9 -1.28 15.74 -14.47
C ILE A 9 -2.13 16.05 -15.70
N ASP A 10 -1.69 15.57 -16.88
CA ASP A 10 -2.55 15.48 -18.06
C ASP A 10 -3.31 14.13 -18.05
N PRO A 11 -4.64 14.11 -17.87
CA PRO A 11 -5.40 12.87 -17.79
C PRO A 11 -5.46 12.10 -19.12
N LYS A 12 -5.00 12.68 -20.23
CA LYS A 12 -5.01 12.06 -21.56
C LYS A 12 -3.63 11.60 -22.02
N LYS A 13 -2.57 11.84 -21.24
CA LYS A 13 -1.21 11.57 -21.67
C LYS A 13 -0.33 11.12 -20.51
N ALA A 14 0.37 10.00 -20.71
CA ALA A 14 1.40 9.55 -19.81
C ALA A 14 2.52 10.60 -19.70
N MET A 15 2.85 10.99 -18.47
CA MET A 15 4.02 11.82 -18.22
C MET A 15 5.30 11.01 -18.39
N ALA A 16 6.32 11.59 -19.01
CA ALA A 16 7.66 11.01 -19.00
C ALA A 16 8.16 10.98 -17.55
N SER A 17 8.71 9.83 -17.11
CA SER A 17 9.13 9.64 -15.71
C SER A 17 10.09 10.74 -15.25
N PRO A 18 9.74 11.55 -14.24
CA PRO A 18 10.52 12.74 -13.91
C PRO A 18 11.86 12.47 -13.19
N ALA A 19 12.10 11.25 -12.68
CA ALA A 19 13.41 10.78 -12.22
C ALA A 19 13.35 9.28 -11.90
N ALA A 20 14.50 8.60 -11.90
CA ALA A 20 14.59 7.27 -11.29
C ALA A 20 14.40 7.42 -9.76
N LEU A 21 13.55 6.58 -9.17
CA LEU A 21 13.49 6.47 -7.71
C LEU A 21 14.87 5.97 -7.23
N SER A 22 15.56 6.77 -6.42
CA SER A 22 16.89 6.43 -5.89
C SER A 22 16.83 5.36 -4.79
N GLU A 23 15.63 4.97 -4.37
CA GLU A 23 15.37 4.08 -3.24
C GLU A 23 14.94 2.69 -3.73
N GLN A 24 15.42 1.64 -3.04
CA GLN A 24 15.03 0.27 -3.36
C GLN A 24 13.56 0.01 -3.00
N VAL A 25 12.80 -0.48 -3.99
CA VAL A 25 11.39 -0.87 -3.83
C VAL A 25 11.32 -2.31 -3.30
N HIS A 26 10.93 -2.48 -2.05
CA HIS A 26 10.65 -3.80 -1.46
C HIS A 26 9.16 -4.16 -1.57
N LYS A 27 8.79 -5.44 -1.39
CA LYS A 27 7.40 -5.91 -1.56
C LYS A 27 6.82 -6.66 -0.35
N ASP A 28 7.64 -6.98 0.67
CA ASP A 28 7.22 -7.83 1.79
C ASP A 28 6.93 -7.05 3.07
N THR A 29 5.68 -7.14 3.55
CA THR A 29 5.16 -6.45 4.73
C THR A 29 3.91 -7.20 5.19
N ILE A 30 3.68 -7.26 6.50
CA ILE A 30 2.44 -7.75 7.09
C ILE A 30 1.64 -6.59 7.67
N TYR A 31 0.32 -6.69 7.58
CA TYR A 31 -0.64 -5.75 8.14
C TYR A 31 -1.70 -6.53 8.90
N ILE A 32 -2.03 -6.05 10.09
CA ILE A 32 -3.03 -6.64 10.97
C ILE A 32 -3.88 -5.49 11.54
N THR A 33 -5.18 -5.73 11.63
CA THR A 33 -6.10 -4.82 12.30
C THR A 33 -6.98 -5.59 13.29
N VAL A 34 -7.28 -4.96 14.42
CA VAL A 34 -8.13 -5.53 15.46
C VAL A 34 -9.07 -4.44 15.98
N VAL A 35 -10.32 -4.81 16.23
CA VAL A 35 -11.28 -4.00 16.97
C VAL A 35 -11.77 -4.85 18.14
N ASP A 36 -11.67 -4.34 19.36
CA ASP A 36 -12.16 -5.05 20.55
C ASP A 36 -13.58 -4.60 20.96
N ARG A 37 -14.16 -5.31 21.93
CA ARG A 37 -15.49 -5.05 22.48
C ARG A 37 -15.64 -3.66 23.11
N ASP A 38 -14.55 -3.09 23.61
CA ASP A 38 -14.53 -1.78 24.28
C ASP A 38 -14.32 -0.64 23.25
N GLY A 39 -14.19 -1.01 21.97
CA GLY A 39 -14.05 -0.11 20.86
C GLY A 39 -12.61 0.39 20.66
N MET A 40 -11.59 -0.25 21.23
CA MET A 40 -10.21 -0.02 20.83
C MET A 40 -10.02 -0.46 19.39
N LYS A 41 -9.33 0.35 18.59
CA LYS A 41 -8.96 0.02 17.21
C LYS A 41 -7.44 0.03 17.07
N VAL A 42 -6.89 -1.03 16.50
CA VAL A 42 -5.46 -1.14 16.21
C VAL A 42 -5.28 -1.28 14.70
N SER A 43 -4.47 -0.40 14.13
CA SER A 43 -3.94 -0.53 12.76
C SER A 43 -2.43 -0.76 12.89
N LEU A 44 -2.00 -2.00 12.69
CA LEU A 44 -0.62 -2.42 12.90
C LEU A 44 -0.01 -2.90 11.59
N ILE A 45 1.16 -2.38 11.28
CA ILE A 45 1.92 -2.77 10.12
C ILE A 45 3.37 -3.04 10.52
N TYR A 46 3.95 -4.11 9.99
CA TYR A 46 5.29 -4.53 10.37
C TYR A 46 6.02 -5.13 9.16
N SER A 47 7.32 -4.84 9.06
CA SER A 47 8.15 -5.35 7.98
C SER A 47 9.62 -5.32 8.37
N ILE A 48 10.34 -6.37 7.97
CA ILE A 48 11.80 -6.45 8.00
C ILE A 48 12.45 -5.93 6.70
N PHE A 49 11.68 -5.21 5.88
CA PHE A 49 11.96 -4.70 4.54
C PHE A 49 11.82 -5.75 3.44
N HIS A 50 12.89 -6.35 2.95
CA HIS A 50 12.78 -7.43 1.95
C HIS A 50 12.26 -8.73 2.60
N GLY A 51 11.75 -9.66 1.80
CA GLY A 51 11.44 -11.02 2.25
C GLY A 51 12.70 -11.65 2.84
N PHE A 52 12.61 -12.07 4.11
CA PHE A 52 13.74 -12.53 4.95
C PHE A 52 14.74 -11.45 5.42
N GLY A 53 14.45 -10.16 5.20
CA GLY A 53 15.24 -9.04 5.68
C GLY A 53 16.67 -9.10 5.13
N SER A 54 17.67 -9.10 6.01
CA SER A 54 19.08 -9.19 5.60
C SER A 54 19.53 -10.62 5.25
N GLY A 55 18.70 -11.63 5.45
CA GLY A 55 19.10 -13.05 5.38
C GLY A 55 19.99 -13.49 6.55
N ILE A 56 20.21 -12.62 7.53
CA ILE A 56 20.98 -12.91 8.76
C ILE A 56 19.99 -13.17 9.88
N ALA A 57 20.17 -14.28 10.60
CA ALA A 57 19.38 -14.61 11.77
C ALA A 57 20.30 -14.80 12.99
N SER A 58 19.75 -14.62 14.19
CA SER A 58 20.43 -15.09 15.41
C SER A 58 20.47 -16.62 15.43
N ASP A 59 21.67 -17.19 15.56
CA ASP A 59 21.85 -18.66 15.66
C ASP A 59 21.07 -19.29 16.81
N LYS A 60 21.00 -18.61 17.95
CA LYS A 60 20.36 -19.13 19.17
C LYS A 60 18.83 -19.06 19.12
N PHE A 61 18.29 -18.01 18.50
CA PHE A 61 16.86 -17.67 18.63
C PHE A 61 16.10 -17.71 17.30
N GLY A 62 16.78 -17.85 16.16
CA GLY A 62 16.16 -17.82 14.84
C GLY A 62 15.55 -16.46 14.46
N ILE A 63 15.94 -15.37 15.15
CA ILE A 63 15.40 -14.03 14.88
C ILE A 63 16.08 -13.46 13.64
N LEU A 64 15.33 -13.33 12.55
CA LEU A 64 15.76 -12.65 11.33
C LEU A 64 15.94 -11.15 11.56
N LEU A 65 17.05 -10.61 11.08
CA LEU A 65 17.37 -9.19 11.16
C LEU A 65 16.83 -8.45 9.92
N GLN A 66 16.31 -7.25 10.14
CA GLN A 66 15.85 -6.40 9.04
C GLN A 66 17.01 -5.85 8.21
N ASN A 67 16.76 -5.58 6.92
CA ASN A 67 17.66 -4.80 6.06
C ASN A 67 17.11 -3.42 5.71
N ARG A 68 16.30 -2.82 6.60
CA ARG A 68 15.66 -1.51 6.41
C ARG A 68 16.65 -0.38 6.11
N GLY A 69 17.91 -0.48 6.52
CA GLY A 69 18.96 0.48 6.17
C GLY A 69 19.17 0.65 4.65
N ALA A 70 18.76 -0.32 3.82
CA ALA A 70 18.76 -0.21 2.37
C ALA A 70 17.77 0.84 1.82
N GLY A 71 16.89 1.37 2.67
CA GLY A 71 16.01 2.50 2.32
C GLY A 71 16.70 3.86 2.33
N PHE A 72 17.97 3.98 2.73
CA PHE A 72 18.73 5.23 2.60
C PHE A 72 19.26 5.43 1.17
N THR A 73 19.48 6.69 0.79
CA THR A 73 20.37 7.04 -0.33
C THR A 73 21.76 7.42 0.20
N LEU A 74 22.77 7.33 -0.66
CA LEU A 74 24.14 7.81 -0.40
C LEU A 74 24.43 9.16 -1.07
N GLU A 75 23.43 9.76 -1.71
CA GLU A 75 23.54 11.09 -2.30
C GLU A 75 23.72 12.16 -1.22
N GLU A 76 24.83 12.87 -1.28
CA GLU A 76 25.16 13.95 -0.34
C GLU A 76 24.12 15.06 -0.40
N GLY A 77 23.62 15.47 0.77
CA GLY A 77 22.61 16.53 0.87
C GLY A 77 21.17 16.08 0.63
N HIS A 78 20.93 14.83 0.19
CA HIS A 78 19.56 14.33 0.04
C HIS A 78 18.85 14.21 1.41
N PRO A 79 17.55 14.55 1.53
CA PRO A 79 16.83 14.45 2.81
C PRO A 79 16.82 13.04 3.42
N ASN A 80 16.97 12.00 2.60
CA ASN A 80 17.10 10.60 2.99
C ASN A 80 18.54 10.04 2.89
N GLU A 81 19.56 10.90 2.96
CA GLU A 81 20.98 10.51 3.04
C GLU A 81 21.26 9.69 4.32
N LEU A 82 22.09 8.65 4.23
CA LEU A 82 22.55 7.83 5.35
C LEU A 82 23.35 8.64 6.36
N LYS A 83 22.86 8.74 7.61
CA LYS A 83 23.55 9.41 8.73
C LYS A 83 23.42 8.59 10.02
N GLY A 84 24.46 8.62 10.86
CA GLY A 84 24.46 7.93 12.15
C GLY A 84 23.28 8.34 13.02
N GLY A 85 22.57 7.37 13.61
CA GLY A 85 21.39 7.60 14.45
C GLY A 85 20.11 8.01 13.70
N LYS A 86 20.16 8.20 12.38
CA LYS A 86 18.98 8.51 11.56
C LYS A 86 18.20 7.23 11.24
N ARG A 87 16.90 7.37 11.03
CA ARG A 87 16.02 6.32 10.49
C ARG A 87 15.77 6.60 9.00
N PRO A 88 15.79 5.58 8.12
CA PRO A 88 15.54 5.77 6.70
C PRO A 88 14.08 6.16 6.45
N MET A 89 13.78 6.61 5.25
CA MET A 89 12.40 6.73 4.79
C MET A 89 11.70 5.37 4.94
N HIS A 90 10.49 5.40 5.51
CA HIS A 90 9.65 4.21 5.67
C HIS A 90 8.47 4.29 4.71
N THR A 91 8.30 3.21 3.96
CA THR A 91 7.11 2.94 3.14
C THR A 91 5.93 2.46 3.98
N ILE A 92 6.20 1.96 5.19
CA ILE A 92 5.24 1.37 6.10
C ILE A 92 4.26 2.43 6.60
N ILE A 93 2.98 2.30 6.26
CA ILE A 93 1.94 3.25 6.66
C ILE A 93 0.67 2.54 7.15
N PRO A 94 0.37 2.50 8.46
CA PRO A 94 -0.94 2.06 8.96
C PRO A 94 -1.99 3.15 8.73
N GLY A 95 -3.20 2.75 8.34
CA GLY A 95 -4.29 3.67 7.98
C GLY A 95 -5.47 3.63 8.97
N MET A 96 -6.09 4.80 9.18
CA MET A 96 -7.36 4.90 9.87
C MET A 96 -8.26 5.92 9.17
N VAL A 97 -9.48 5.52 8.82
CA VAL A 97 -10.53 6.42 8.32
C VAL A 97 -11.27 7.00 9.52
N ARG A 98 -11.31 8.34 9.59
CA ARG A 98 -12.08 9.09 10.59
C ARG A 98 -13.29 9.75 9.94
N GLN A 99 -14.48 9.53 10.48
CA GLN A 99 -15.71 10.19 10.06
C GLN A 99 -16.44 10.72 11.29
N GLN A 100 -16.96 11.95 11.19
CA GLN A 100 -17.71 12.62 12.27
C GLN A 100 -16.99 12.55 13.64
N GLY A 101 -15.67 12.74 13.63
CA GLY A 101 -14.86 12.71 14.84
C GLY A 101 -14.49 11.31 15.37
N ARG A 102 -15.01 10.21 14.79
CA ARG A 102 -14.76 8.83 15.23
C ARG A 102 -13.93 8.04 14.21
N ILE A 103 -13.06 7.15 14.67
CA ILE A 103 -12.38 6.18 13.79
C ILE A 103 -13.38 5.08 13.44
N VAL A 104 -13.69 4.97 12.15
CA VAL A 104 -14.70 4.03 11.63
C VAL A 104 -14.09 2.84 10.91
N ILE A 105 -12.87 2.98 10.36
CA ILE A 105 -12.19 1.89 9.65
C ILE A 105 -10.68 1.95 9.90
N PRO A 106 -10.10 1.17 10.82
CA PRO A 106 -8.68 0.81 10.74
C PRO A 106 -8.43 -0.08 9.51
N PHE A 107 -7.44 0.28 8.70
CA PHE A 107 -7.11 -0.43 7.45
C PHE A 107 -5.63 -0.29 7.10
N GLY A 108 -5.17 -1.15 6.19
CA GLY A 108 -3.84 -1.04 5.62
C GLY A 108 -3.78 -1.80 4.31
N VAL A 109 -3.03 -1.26 3.35
CA VAL A 109 -2.74 -1.91 2.08
C VAL A 109 -1.23 -2.06 1.97
N MET A 110 -0.74 -3.29 2.09
CA MET A 110 0.67 -3.68 2.05
C MET A 110 1.21 -3.64 0.61
N GLY A 111 2.53 -3.61 0.45
CA GLY A 111 3.20 -3.73 -0.85
C GLY A 111 4.33 -2.73 -1.10
N GLY A 112 5.07 -2.33 -0.06
CA GLY A 112 6.20 -1.40 -0.17
C GLY A 112 5.80 -0.05 -0.77
N ALA A 113 6.32 0.29 -1.94
CA ALA A 113 5.98 1.56 -2.61
C ALA A 113 4.51 1.64 -3.02
N TYR A 114 3.84 0.51 -3.21
CA TYR A 114 2.41 0.49 -3.53
C TYR A 114 1.52 1.01 -2.39
N GLN A 115 2.00 0.99 -1.14
CA GLN A 115 1.14 1.25 0.03
C GLN A 115 0.40 2.58 -0.06
N SER A 116 1.06 3.67 -0.46
CA SER A 116 0.42 4.98 -0.56
C SER A 116 -0.64 5.03 -1.67
N THR A 117 -0.35 4.44 -2.84
CA THR A 117 -1.31 4.30 -3.94
C THR A 117 -2.49 3.42 -3.54
N GLY A 118 -2.22 2.30 -2.87
CA GLY A 118 -3.23 1.38 -2.36
C GLY A 118 -4.14 2.04 -1.32
N HIS A 119 -3.58 2.83 -0.40
CA HIS A 119 -4.33 3.60 0.59
C HIS A 119 -5.25 4.63 -0.06
N ALA A 120 -4.73 5.42 -1.01
CA ALA A 120 -5.52 6.41 -1.73
C ALA A 120 -6.67 5.76 -2.51
N ARG A 121 -6.40 4.63 -3.17
CA ARG A 121 -7.39 3.87 -3.92
C ARG A 121 -8.45 3.26 -3.01
N PHE A 122 -8.06 2.63 -1.90
CA PHE A 122 -9.01 2.08 -0.92
C PHE A 122 -9.91 3.18 -0.35
N ALA A 123 -9.33 4.32 0.05
CA ALA A 123 -10.10 5.46 0.54
C ALA A 123 -11.07 6.02 -0.52
N SER A 124 -10.63 6.16 -1.77
CA SER A 124 -11.48 6.62 -2.88
C SER A 124 -12.60 5.62 -3.19
N ASN A 125 -12.32 4.32 -3.21
CA ASN A 125 -13.34 3.28 -3.39
C ASN A 125 -14.45 3.38 -2.33
N LEU A 126 -14.09 3.64 -1.08
CA LEU A 126 -15.07 3.83 0.00
C LEU A 126 -15.85 5.14 -0.15
N VAL A 127 -15.17 6.26 -0.40
CA VAL A 127 -15.74 7.61 -0.30
C VAL A 127 -16.38 8.07 -1.61
N ASP A 128 -15.67 7.92 -2.73
CA ASP A 128 -16.09 8.42 -4.03
C ASP A 128 -16.99 7.43 -4.77
N PHE A 129 -16.75 6.13 -4.59
CA PHE A 129 -17.51 5.06 -5.25
C PHE A 129 -18.52 4.34 -4.33
N GLY A 130 -18.56 4.70 -3.05
CA GLY A 130 -19.54 4.16 -2.09
C GLY A 130 -19.43 2.65 -1.85
N MET A 131 -18.27 2.04 -2.11
CA MET A 131 -18.08 0.60 -1.95
C MET A 131 -18.04 0.21 -0.48
N ASP A 132 -18.46 -1.02 -0.17
CA ASP A 132 -18.18 -1.65 1.12
C ASP A 132 -16.69 -2.05 1.24
N PRO A 133 -16.19 -2.37 2.45
CA PRO A 133 -14.78 -2.69 2.66
C PRO A 133 -14.25 -3.86 1.81
N GLN A 134 -15.03 -4.92 1.61
CA GLN A 134 -14.56 -6.08 0.85
C GLN A 134 -14.53 -5.75 -0.64
N ALA A 135 -15.59 -5.14 -1.17
CA ALA A 135 -15.62 -4.67 -2.56
C ALA A 135 -14.49 -3.67 -2.87
N ALA A 136 -14.21 -2.75 -1.94
CA ALA A 136 -13.11 -1.79 -2.06
C ALA A 136 -11.74 -2.47 -2.11
N ILE A 137 -11.55 -3.59 -1.40
CA ILE A 137 -10.32 -4.40 -1.41
C ILE A 137 -10.21 -5.24 -2.69
N ASP A 138 -11.32 -5.85 -3.11
CA ASP A 138 -11.39 -6.76 -4.26
C ASP A 138 -11.16 -6.03 -5.59
N ALA A 139 -11.61 -4.77 -5.68
CA ALA A 139 -11.48 -3.93 -6.85
C ALA A 139 -10.08 -4.04 -7.49
N PRO A 140 -9.99 -4.23 -8.83
CA PRO A 140 -8.71 -4.48 -9.50
C PRO A 140 -7.78 -3.30 -9.36
N ARG A 141 -6.48 -3.55 -9.20
CA ARG A 141 -5.46 -2.55 -8.90
C ARG A 141 -4.58 -2.24 -10.11
N ALA A 142 -3.95 -1.08 -10.06
CA ALA A 142 -2.90 -0.69 -10.99
C ALA A 142 -1.79 0.07 -10.25
N PHE A 143 -0.54 -0.15 -10.66
CA PHE A 143 0.63 0.50 -10.07
C PHE A 143 1.80 0.56 -11.05
N THR A 144 2.48 1.71 -11.11
CA THR A 144 3.70 1.86 -11.90
C THR A 144 4.91 1.40 -11.11
N ASP A 145 5.67 0.47 -11.68
CA ASP A 145 6.94 -0.02 -11.16
C ASP A 145 7.97 0.06 -12.29
N GLN A 146 9.09 0.76 -12.05
CA GLN A 146 10.19 0.92 -13.02
C GLN A 146 9.75 1.33 -14.44
N GLY A 147 8.77 2.24 -14.56
CA GLY A 147 8.27 2.74 -15.84
C GLY A 147 7.20 1.88 -16.50
N THR A 148 6.95 0.66 -16.01
CA THR A 148 5.83 -0.18 -16.45
C THR A 148 4.63 0.01 -15.54
N LEU A 149 3.47 0.35 -16.13
CA LEU A 149 2.18 0.37 -15.45
C LEU A 149 1.60 -1.04 -15.41
N ASN A 150 1.68 -1.67 -14.24
CA ASN A 150 1.06 -2.97 -14.00
C ASN A 150 -0.45 -2.77 -13.78
N VAL A 151 -1.28 -3.46 -14.55
CA VAL A 151 -2.75 -3.37 -14.51
C VAL A 151 -3.32 -4.77 -14.32
N GLU A 152 -4.01 -5.01 -13.19
CA GLU A 152 -4.55 -6.33 -12.88
C GLU A 152 -5.63 -6.80 -13.86
N ARG A 153 -5.80 -8.13 -13.92
CA ARG A 153 -6.72 -8.82 -14.84
C ARG A 153 -8.20 -8.44 -14.68
N GLY A 154 -8.61 -7.90 -13.53
CA GLY A 154 -9.99 -7.44 -13.34
C GLY A 154 -10.35 -6.18 -14.15
N TYR A 155 -9.37 -5.49 -14.73
CA TYR A 155 -9.62 -4.49 -15.77
C TYR A 155 -9.87 -5.16 -17.13
N SER A 156 -10.64 -4.53 -18.02
CA SER A 156 -10.86 -5.02 -19.38
C SER A 156 -9.65 -4.76 -20.28
N ASP A 157 -9.53 -5.51 -21.38
CA ASP A 157 -8.47 -5.26 -22.39
C ASP A 157 -8.63 -3.90 -23.05
N ALA A 158 -9.88 -3.40 -23.17
CA ALA A 158 -10.14 -2.05 -23.67
C ALA A 158 -9.50 -0.98 -22.78
N VAL A 159 -9.59 -1.11 -21.44
CA VAL A 159 -8.93 -0.19 -20.50
C VAL A 159 -7.41 -0.22 -20.69
N ARG A 160 -6.83 -1.42 -20.80
CA ARG A 160 -5.39 -1.58 -21.04
C ARG A 160 -4.95 -0.94 -22.36
N ALA A 161 -5.71 -1.15 -23.44
CA ALA A 161 -5.44 -0.55 -24.74
C ALA A 161 -5.51 0.99 -24.68
N THR A 162 -6.54 1.55 -24.05
CA THR A 162 -6.65 3.00 -23.86
C THR A 162 -5.47 3.58 -23.08
N LEU A 163 -4.99 2.90 -22.03
CA LEU A 163 -3.80 3.32 -21.29
C LEU A 163 -2.53 3.28 -22.16
N THR A 164 -2.39 2.26 -23.01
CA THR A 164 -1.30 2.18 -24.01
C THR A 164 -1.37 3.33 -25.00
N ASP A 165 -2.56 3.67 -25.51
CA ASP A 165 -2.76 4.79 -26.44
C ASP A 165 -2.43 6.16 -25.81
N MET A 166 -2.61 6.28 -24.48
CA MET A 166 -2.17 7.45 -23.71
C MET A 166 -0.64 7.51 -23.52
N GLY A 167 0.09 6.46 -23.89
CA GLY A 167 1.55 6.37 -23.84
C GLY A 167 2.12 5.59 -22.66
N HIS A 168 1.29 4.86 -21.90
CA HIS A 168 1.79 4.00 -20.82
C HIS A 168 2.38 2.68 -21.37
N GLN A 169 3.49 2.22 -20.79
CA GLN A 169 3.93 0.84 -20.97
C GLN A 169 3.10 -0.06 -20.05
N VAL A 170 2.08 -0.72 -20.58
CA VAL A 170 1.14 -1.53 -19.79
C VAL A 170 1.58 -2.99 -19.75
N ALA A 171 1.52 -3.60 -18.56
CA ALA A 171 1.69 -5.04 -18.38
C ALA A 171 0.61 -5.60 -17.43
N ILE A 172 0.29 -6.88 -17.57
CA ILE A 172 -0.48 -7.61 -16.56
C ILE A 172 0.55 -8.18 -15.57
N PRO A 173 0.43 -7.89 -14.26
CA PRO A 173 1.40 -8.38 -13.29
C PRO A 173 1.27 -9.91 -13.09
N ASP A 174 2.40 -10.58 -12.96
CA ASP A 174 2.47 -12.00 -12.61
C ASP A 174 2.21 -12.28 -11.13
N VAL A 175 2.42 -11.27 -10.28
CA VAL A 175 2.23 -11.33 -8.82
C VAL A 175 1.17 -10.32 -8.38
N ALA A 176 0.49 -10.63 -7.29
CA ALA A 176 -0.51 -9.74 -6.70
C ALA A 176 0.06 -8.34 -6.39
N ILE A 177 -0.72 -7.30 -6.71
CA ILE A 177 -0.40 -5.92 -6.30
C ILE A 177 -0.90 -5.71 -4.86
N GLY A 178 0.02 -5.85 -3.92
CA GLY A 178 -0.22 -5.60 -2.51
C GLY A 178 -1.09 -6.64 -1.82
N GLY A 179 -1.66 -6.25 -0.67
CA GLY A 179 -2.56 -7.04 0.14
C GLY A 179 -3.21 -6.16 1.21
N ALA A 180 -4.50 -6.30 1.48
CA ALA A 180 -5.22 -5.41 2.39
C ALA A 180 -5.97 -6.14 3.50
N GLN A 181 -6.13 -5.45 4.63
CA GLN A 181 -7.08 -5.84 5.69
C GLN A 181 -7.81 -4.58 6.17
N ALA A 182 -9.07 -4.73 6.52
CA ALA A 182 -9.87 -3.65 7.10
C ALA A 182 -10.93 -4.20 8.06
N ILE A 183 -11.31 -3.40 9.05
CA ILE A 183 -12.51 -3.64 9.86
C ILE A 183 -13.33 -2.37 9.86
N LYS A 184 -14.57 -2.42 9.37
CA LYS A 184 -15.53 -1.33 9.45
C LYS A 184 -16.39 -1.46 10.70
N VAL A 185 -16.46 -0.37 11.45
CA VAL A 185 -17.31 -0.24 12.64
C VAL A 185 -18.58 0.50 12.24
N HIS A 186 -19.70 -0.20 12.22
CA HIS A 186 -21.01 0.38 11.91
C HIS A 186 -21.58 1.12 13.12
N GLU A 187 -22.51 2.05 12.89
CA GLU A 187 -23.17 2.79 13.98
C GLU A 187 -23.95 1.88 14.93
N SER A 188 -24.42 0.73 14.45
CA SER A 188 -25.07 -0.31 15.25
C SER A 188 -24.13 -1.04 16.21
N GLY A 189 -22.81 -0.85 16.08
CA GLY A 189 -21.78 -1.63 16.77
C GLY A 189 -21.37 -2.91 16.04
N LEU A 190 -21.99 -3.24 14.91
CA LEU A 190 -21.56 -4.35 14.06
C LEU A 190 -20.13 -4.11 13.54
N LEU A 191 -19.30 -5.14 13.61
CA LEU A 191 -17.97 -5.17 13.03
C LEU A 191 -17.98 -5.96 11.73
N GLU A 192 -17.60 -5.31 10.64
CA GLU A 192 -17.49 -5.92 9.31
C GLU A 192 -16.01 -6.02 8.93
N GLY A 193 -15.46 -7.23 8.96
CA GLY A 193 -14.08 -7.49 8.58
C GLY A 193 -13.93 -7.82 7.10
N ALA A 194 -12.86 -7.35 6.47
CA ALA A 194 -12.53 -7.63 5.08
C ALA A 194 -11.05 -8.01 4.93
N SER A 195 -10.79 -9.05 4.13
CA SER A 195 -9.46 -9.61 3.89
C SER A 195 -9.22 -9.78 2.40
N ASP A 196 -8.03 -9.42 1.95
CA ASP A 196 -7.69 -9.44 0.52
C ASP A 196 -7.52 -10.86 -0.03
N PRO A 197 -8.28 -11.25 -1.07
CA PRO A 197 -8.21 -12.60 -1.65
C PRO A 197 -6.90 -12.88 -2.40
N ARG A 198 -6.05 -11.86 -2.63
CA ARG A 198 -4.74 -12.02 -3.28
C ARG A 198 -3.68 -12.63 -2.37
N LYS A 199 -3.97 -12.73 -1.07
CA LYS A 199 -3.06 -13.28 -0.05
C LYS A 199 -3.82 -14.30 0.78
N ASP A 200 -3.12 -15.30 1.28
CA ASP A 200 -3.68 -16.14 2.35
C ASP A 200 -3.91 -15.24 3.58
N GLY A 201 -5.15 -15.20 4.05
CA GLY A 201 -5.60 -14.30 5.12
C GLY A 201 -7.05 -14.56 5.51
N CYS A 202 -7.52 -13.92 6.57
CA CYS A 202 -8.90 -14.06 7.02
C CYS A 202 -9.35 -12.83 7.82
N ALA A 203 -10.67 -12.66 7.90
CA ALA A 203 -11.34 -11.80 8.86
C ALA A 203 -12.15 -12.69 9.80
N LEU A 204 -11.96 -12.53 11.11
CA LEU A 204 -12.58 -13.37 12.14
C LEU A 204 -13.25 -12.48 13.20
N GLY A 205 -14.48 -12.83 13.57
CA GLY A 205 -15.21 -12.21 14.69
C GLY A 205 -15.29 -13.16 15.89
N TYR A 206 -15.61 -12.61 17.06
CA TYR A 206 -15.86 -13.34 18.30
C TYR A 206 -17.00 -12.70 19.10
#